data_AF-A0A1G2YWC7-F1
#
_entry.id   AF-A0A1G2YWC7-F1
#
_cell.length_a   1.000
_cell.length_b   1.000
_cell.length_c   1.000
_cell.angle_alpha   90.00
_cell.angle_beta   90.00
_cell.angle_gamma   90.00
#
_symmetry.space_group_name_H-M   'P 1'
#
loop_
_entity.id
_entity.type
_entity.pdbx_description
1 polymer ?
#
loop_
_entity_poly.entity_id
_entity_poly.type
_entity_poly.pdbx_seq_one_letter_code
_entity_poly.pdbx_strand_id
1 'polypeptide(L)'
;MADKQGNTWAAKARRTLTCLLPVAANRRGQCINCGACCKLPNVCPFLMTGGDGKGYCGIYPLRPLNCRKYPRTESEHITKDTCGFRFE
;
A
#
# COMPACT_ATOMS: atom_id res chain seq x y z
N MET A 1 11.71 7.26 -18.93
CA MET A 1 11.39 8.19 -17.83
C MET A 1 10.40 7.49 -16.90
N ALA A 2 10.90 6.78 -15.88
CA ALA A 2 10.08 5.94 -15.01
C ALA A 2 9.72 6.68 -13.72
N ASP A 3 8.42 6.89 -13.53
CA ASP A 3 7.70 6.71 -12.24
C ASP A 3 8.26 7.40 -10.98
N LYS A 4 8.64 8.68 -11.03
CA LYS A 4 8.94 9.46 -9.81
C LYS A 4 7.71 10.10 -9.15
N GLN A 5 6.50 9.86 -9.64
CA GLN A 5 5.30 10.58 -9.20
C GLN A 5 4.05 9.69 -9.04
N GLY A 6 4.20 8.49 -8.48
CA GLY A 6 3.07 7.61 -8.18
C GLY A 6 2.23 8.05 -6.96
N ASN A 7 2.77 8.89 -6.07
CA ASN A 7 2.12 9.28 -4.82
C ASN A 7 1.22 10.52 -4.94
N THR A 8 0.26 10.51 -5.86
CA THR A 8 -0.69 11.62 -6.07
C THR A 8 -2.04 11.36 -5.40
N TRP A 9 -2.83 12.42 -5.21
CA TRP A 9 -4.23 12.31 -4.81
C TRP A 9 -5.06 11.52 -5.84
N ALA A 10 -4.75 11.65 -7.14
CA ALA A 10 -5.36 10.85 -8.19
C ALA A 10 -5.06 9.35 -8.00
N ALA A 11 -3.83 8.98 -7.66
CA ALA A 11 -3.49 7.59 -7.35
C ALA A 11 -4.19 7.09 -6.07
N LYS A 12 -4.42 7.95 -5.08
CA LYS A 12 -5.26 7.62 -3.91
C LYS A 12 -6.70 7.36 -4.33
N ALA A 13 -7.30 8.26 -5.11
CA ALA A 13 -8.68 8.13 -5.60
C ALA A 13 -8.85 6.84 -6.41
N ARG A 14 -7.92 6.57 -7.34
CA ARG A 14 -7.92 5.33 -8.12
C ARG A 14 -7.92 4.08 -7.24
N ARG A 15 -7.02 3.99 -6.24
CA ARG A 15 -6.96 2.86 -5.30
C ARG A 15 -8.23 2.71 -4.45
N THR A 16 -8.86 3.83 -4.08
CA THR A 16 -10.12 3.81 -3.35
C THR A 16 -11.26 3.29 -4.23
N LEU A 17 -11.34 3.74 -5.48
CA LEU A 17 -12.37 3.27 -6.43
C LEU A 17 -12.16 1.81 -6.84
N THR A 18 -10.93 1.40 -7.11
CA THR A 18 -10.60 0.03 -7.54
C THR A 18 -10.55 -0.98 -6.39
N CYS A 19 -10.78 -0.55 -5.13
CA CYS A 19 -10.75 -1.45 -3.98
C CYS A 19 -11.86 -2.51 -3.97
N LEU A 20 -12.89 -2.35 -4.81
CA LEU A 20 -13.94 -3.37 -4.97
C LEU A 20 -13.53 -4.45 -5.99
N LEU A 21 -12.61 -4.13 -6.91
CA LEU A 21 -12.14 -5.06 -7.94
C LEU A 21 -11.24 -6.16 -7.37
N PRO A 22 -11.10 -7.29 -8.08
CA PRO A 22 -10.15 -8.33 -7.72
C PRO A 22 -8.70 -7.83 -7.80
N VAL A 23 -7.86 -8.42 -6.95
CA VAL A 23 -6.40 -8.27 -6.98
C VAL A 23 -5.86 -9.05 -8.17
N ALA A 24 -4.80 -8.54 -8.81
CA ALA A 24 -4.12 -9.24 -9.88
C ALA A 24 -3.66 -10.64 -9.45
N ALA A 25 -3.92 -11.64 -10.29
CA ALA A 25 -3.61 -13.04 -10.01
C ALA A 25 -2.10 -13.30 -9.84
N ASN A 26 -1.27 -12.46 -10.42
CA ASN A 26 0.18 -12.51 -10.32
C ASN A 26 0.76 -11.75 -9.12
N ARG A 27 -0.07 -11.24 -8.20
CA ARG A 27 0.43 -10.67 -6.95
C ARG A 27 0.99 -11.80 -6.07
N ARG A 28 2.21 -11.59 -5.58
CA ARG A 28 2.93 -12.48 -4.64
C ARG A 28 3.45 -11.69 -3.45
N GLY A 29 3.87 -12.40 -2.40
CA GLY A 29 4.38 -11.82 -1.17
C GLY A 29 3.31 -11.45 -0.15
N GLN A 30 3.73 -10.77 0.91
CA GLN A 30 2.88 -10.47 2.07
C GLN A 30 3.24 -9.12 2.72
N CYS A 31 2.35 -8.62 3.59
CA CYS A 31 2.61 -7.44 4.37
C CYS A 31 3.74 -7.71 5.38
N ILE A 32 4.86 -6.98 5.25
CA ILE A 32 6.03 -7.09 6.13
C ILE A 32 6.12 -5.98 7.18
N ASN A 33 5.03 -5.24 7.41
CA ASN A 33 4.97 -4.09 8.32
C ASN A 33 6.07 -3.05 8.03
N CYS A 34 6.25 -2.71 6.74
CA CYS A 34 7.18 -1.66 6.33
C CYS A 34 6.63 -0.23 6.54
N GLY A 35 5.31 -0.08 6.70
CA GLY A 35 4.64 1.20 6.94
C GLY A 35 4.61 2.14 5.73
N ALA A 36 5.19 1.76 4.60
CA ALA A 36 5.28 2.60 3.41
C ALA A 36 3.89 2.93 2.82
N CYS A 37 3.02 1.93 2.70
CA CYS A 37 1.65 2.13 2.20
C CYS A 37 0.80 3.04 3.10
N CYS A 38 1.06 3.04 4.42
CA CYS A 38 0.40 3.91 5.40
C CYS A 38 0.84 5.38 5.30
N LYS A 39 1.94 5.67 4.59
CA LYS A 39 2.42 7.04 4.34
C LYS A 39 1.85 7.65 3.04
N LEU A 40 1.05 6.88 2.28
CA LEU A 40 0.56 7.31 0.96
C LEU A 40 -0.86 7.89 0.98
N PRO A 41 -1.12 9.03 0.31
CA PRO A 41 -0.21 10.16 0.09
C PRO A 41 0.02 11.02 1.32
N ASN A 42 -0.89 10.92 2.30
CA ASN A 42 -0.72 11.53 3.61
C ASN A 42 -0.43 10.42 4.62
N VAL A 43 0.29 10.78 5.68
CA VAL A 43 0.54 9.88 6.80
C VAL A 43 -0.79 9.49 7.45
N CYS A 44 -1.06 8.19 7.49
CA CYS A 44 -2.24 7.64 8.15
C CYS A 44 -2.16 7.90 9.66
N PRO A 45 -3.22 8.41 10.31
CA PRO A 45 -3.22 8.66 11.74
C PRO A 45 -3.08 7.39 12.59
N PHE A 46 -3.37 6.22 12.01
CA PHE A 46 -3.23 4.92 12.66
C PHE A 46 -1.87 4.24 12.39
N LEU A 47 -0.92 4.95 11.77
CA LEU A 47 0.45 4.48 11.63
C LEU A 47 1.12 4.49 13.01
N MET A 48 1.54 3.32 13.46
CA MET A 48 2.36 3.16 14.67
C MET A 48 3.77 2.80 14.25
N THR A 49 4.75 3.16 15.07
CA THR A 49 6.16 2.80 14.85
C THR A 49 6.62 1.90 15.98
N GLY A 50 7.18 0.74 15.64
CA GLY A 50 7.82 -0.15 16.62
C GLY A 50 9.23 0.31 16.98
N GLY A 51 9.84 -0.35 17.97
CA GLY A 51 11.21 -0.07 18.42
C GLY A 51 12.28 -0.22 17.33
N ASP A 52 12.04 -1.06 16.32
CA ASP A 52 12.95 -1.29 15.19
C ASP A 52 12.89 -0.21 14.10
N GLY A 53 12.18 0.91 14.34
CA GLY A 53 11.96 1.98 13.36
C GLY A 53 10.99 1.63 12.21
N LYS A 54 10.47 0.39 12.18
CA LYS A 54 9.47 -0.06 11.21
C LYS A 54 8.06 0.41 11.59
N GLY A 55 7.29 0.84 10.60
CA GLY A 55 5.92 1.30 10.76
C GLY A 55 4.89 0.18 10.56
N TYR A 56 3.97 -0.01 11.51
CA TYR A 56 2.87 -0.97 11.40
C TYR A 56 1.51 -0.26 11.53
N CYS A 57 0.45 -0.95 11.09
CA CYS A 57 -0.90 -0.41 11.17
C CYS A 57 -1.50 -0.75 12.54
N GLY A 58 -1.81 0.26 13.36
CA GLY A 58 -2.45 0.06 14.67
C GLY A 58 -3.87 -0.53 14.59
N ILE A 59 -4.54 -0.37 13.44
CA ILE A 59 -5.86 -0.93 13.16
C ILE A 59 -5.80 -2.06 12.10
N TYR A 60 -4.74 -2.87 12.11
CA TYR A 60 -4.56 -3.96 11.14
C TYR A 60 -5.80 -4.85 10.89
N PRO A 61 -6.60 -5.27 11.91
CA PRO A 61 -7.82 -6.05 11.67
C PRO A 61 -8.94 -5.25 10.98
N LEU A 62 -9.05 -3.95 11.26
CA LEU A 62 -10.10 -3.05 10.73
C LEU A 62 -9.67 -2.32 9.44
N ARG A 63 -8.54 -2.71 8.82
CA ARG A 63 -8.02 -2.02 7.63
C ARG A 63 -9.10 -1.84 6.56
N PRO A 64 -9.32 -0.59 6.08
CA PRO A 64 -10.25 -0.35 4.99
C PRO A 64 -9.80 -1.10 3.72
N LEU A 65 -10.77 -1.40 2.85
CA LEU A 65 -10.57 -2.30 1.71
C LEU A 65 -9.45 -1.86 0.76
N ASN A 66 -9.30 -0.55 0.57
CA ASN A 66 -8.21 0.03 -0.21
C ASN A 66 -6.83 -0.33 0.38
N CYS A 67 -6.65 -0.25 1.70
CA CYS A 67 -5.42 -0.64 2.38
C CYS A 67 -5.21 -2.15 2.37
N ARG A 68 -6.29 -2.94 2.48
CA ARG A 68 -6.23 -4.41 2.49
C ARG A 68 -5.85 -5.00 1.13
N LYS A 69 -6.34 -4.42 0.04
CA LYS A 69 -6.07 -4.89 -1.32
C LYS A 69 -4.82 -4.26 -1.95
N TYR A 70 -4.26 -3.21 -1.35
CA TYR A 70 -3.05 -2.57 -1.86
C TYR A 70 -1.81 -3.48 -1.71
N PRO A 71 -0.94 -3.55 -2.74
CA PRO A 71 -1.16 -3.12 -4.11
C PRO A 71 -2.09 -4.10 -4.84
N ARG A 72 -3.07 -3.57 -5.60
CA ARG A 72 -4.01 -4.43 -6.36
C ARG A 72 -3.39 -4.93 -7.66
N THR A 73 -2.66 -4.06 -8.36
CA THR A 73 -1.93 -4.34 -9.61
C THR A 73 -0.55 -3.71 -9.56
N GLU A 74 0.34 -4.14 -10.44
CA GLU A 74 1.69 -3.61 -10.55
C GLU A 74 1.71 -2.10 -10.82
N SER A 75 0.78 -1.60 -11.63
CA SER A 75 0.65 -0.16 -11.94
C SER A 75 0.18 0.68 -10.75
N GLU A 76 -0.47 0.07 -9.76
CA GLU A 76 -0.84 0.74 -8.51
C GLU A 76 0.24 0.58 -7.43
N HIS A 77 1.28 -0.22 -7.69
CA HIS A 77 2.33 -0.51 -6.73
C HIS A 77 3.37 0.62 -6.70
N ILE A 78 3.12 1.62 -5.86
CA ILE A 78 3.97 2.80 -5.68
C ILE A 78 5.17 2.49 -4.76
N THR A 79 4.99 1.63 -3.77
CA THR A 79 6.01 1.32 -2.75
C THR A 79 6.87 0.11 -3.12
N LYS A 80 7.26 -0.03 -4.40
CA LYS A 80 8.00 -1.21 -4.90
C LYS A 80 9.29 -1.47 -4.13
N ASP A 81 9.97 -0.41 -3.72
CA ASP A 81 11.28 -0.49 -3.07
C ASP A 81 11.22 -1.00 -1.62
N THR A 82 10.06 -0.91 -0.97
CA THR A 82 9.93 -1.15 0.48
C THR A 82 8.81 -2.12 0.86
N CYS A 83 7.85 -2.37 -0.02
CA CYS A 83 6.72 -3.26 0.25
C CYS A 83 7.09 -4.72 -0.03
N GLY A 84 6.60 -5.63 0.80
CA GLY A 84 6.83 -7.07 0.62
C GLY A 84 5.97 -7.71 -0.46
N PHE A 85 5.08 -6.95 -1.12
CA PHE A 85 4.30 -7.43 -2.26
C PHE A 85 5.09 -7.26 -3.56
N ARG A 86 4.98 -8.22 -4.46
CA ARG A 86 5.59 -8.18 -5.80
C ARG A 86 4.63 -8.73 -6.86
N PHE A 87 4.93 -8.48 -8.12
CA PHE A 87 4.17 -8.97 -9.27
C PHE A 87 5.14 -9.72 -10.18
N GLU A 88 4.73 -10.89 -10.65
CA GLU A 88 5.52 -11.81 -11.51
C GLU A 88 4.85 -12.03 -12.86
#